data_AF-A0A161Z554-F1
#
_entry.id   AF-A0A161Z554-F1
#
_cell.length_a   1.000
_cell.length_b   1.000
_cell.length_c   1.000
_cell.angle_alpha   90.00
_cell.angle_beta   90.00
_cell.angle_gamma   90.00
#
_symmetry.space_group_name_H-M   'P 1'
#
loop_
_entity.id
_entity.type
_entity.pdbx_description
1 polymer ?
#
loop_
_entity_poly.entity_id
_entity_poly.type
_entity_poly.pdbx_seq_one_letter_code
_entity_poly.pdbx_strand_id
1 'polypeptide(L)'
;ETAKAGKQPTPLLRFVGNPRKHMPKGLPFEFKYYVELVDLTGRCIREDKRGFITDAQPILARLNIQPENWLKLTTKFTKVFKGSVGRPDAKQKYCEHLKLKRRGNLTQCSELLA
;
A
#
# COMPACT_ATOMS: atom_id res chain seq x y z
N GLU A 1 13.78 -0.20 -14.02
CA GLU A 1 15.19 -0.22 -14.49
C GLU A 1 16.05 0.80 -13.75
N THR A 2 15.65 2.07 -13.68
CA THR A 2 16.35 3.11 -12.89
C THR A 2 16.50 2.76 -11.40
N ALA A 3 15.46 2.19 -10.78
CA ALA A 3 15.52 1.75 -9.38
C ALA A 3 16.59 0.68 -9.12
N LYS A 4 16.90 -0.19 -10.11
CA LYS A 4 18.00 -1.18 -9.99
C LYS A 4 19.37 -0.48 -9.93
N ALA A 5 19.49 0.70 -10.53
CA ALA A 5 20.68 1.53 -10.49
C ALA A 5 20.67 2.56 -9.33
N GLY A 6 19.72 2.44 -8.38
CA GLY A 6 19.60 3.37 -7.25
C GLY A 6 19.19 4.80 -7.65
N LYS A 7 18.69 5.02 -8.87
CA LYS A 7 18.31 6.34 -9.39
C LYS A 7 16.80 6.50 -9.44
N GLN A 8 16.31 7.66 -9.04
CA GLN A 8 14.92 8.03 -9.21
C GLN A 8 14.63 8.27 -10.71
N PRO A 9 13.60 7.64 -11.30
CA PRO A 9 13.20 7.95 -12.66
C PRO A 9 12.72 9.41 -12.78
N THR A 10 13.03 10.05 -13.90
CA THR A 10 12.58 11.42 -14.21
C THR A 10 11.04 11.51 -14.33
N PRO A 11 10.37 10.60 -15.06
CA PRO A 11 8.92 10.48 -15.01
C PRO A 11 8.46 9.37 -14.06
N LEU A 12 7.39 9.64 -13.30
CA LEU A 12 6.63 8.59 -12.61
C LEU A 12 5.82 7.76 -13.63
N LEU A 13 5.52 6.51 -13.28
CA LEU A 13 4.61 5.69 -14.09
C LEU A 13 3.21 6.30 -14.09
N ARG A 14 2.61 6.38 -15.28
CA ARG A 14 1.22 6.83 -15.45
C ARG A 14 0.24 5.73 -15.01
N PHE A 15 -0.94 6.14 -14.57
CA PHE A 15 -2.10 5.27 -14.39
C PHE A 15 -2.63 4.86 -15.76
N VAL A 16 -2.77 3.56 -15.99
CA VAL A 16 -3.22 3.00 -17.28
C VAL A 16 -4.57 2.27 -17.18
N GLY A 17 -5.23 2.35 -16.03
CA GLY A 17 -6.56 1.78 -15.81
C GLY A 17 -6.53 0.27 -15.65
N ASN A 18 -7.67 -0.37 -15.92
CA ASN A 18 -7.87 -1.78 -15.64
C ASN A 18 -7.02 -2.68 -16.56
N PRO A 19 -6.54 -3.83 -16.05
CA PRO A 19 -5.83 -4.83 -16.84
C PRO A 19 -6.60 -5.24 -18.10
N ARG A 20 -5.91 -5.28 -19.24
CA ARG A 20 -6.46 -5.69 -20.54
C ARG A 20 -5.39 -6.39 -21.38
N LYS A 21 -5.82 -7.18 -22.39
CA LYS A 21 -4.94 -8.03 -23.23
C LYS A 21 -3.72 -7.30 -23.80
N HIS A 22 -3.89 -6.04 -24.20
CA HIS A 22 -2.81 -5.15 -24.62
C HIS A 22 -2.58 -4.06 -23.58
N MET A 23 -1.82 -4.39 -22.54
CA MET A 23 -1.58 -3.48 -21.41
C MET A 23 -0.45 -2.50 -21.75
N PRO A 24 -0.72 -1.18 -21.80
CA PRO A 24 0.34 -0.21 -21.96
C PRO A 24 1.21 -0.15 -20.70
N LYS A 25 2.44 0.33 -20.83
CA LYS A 25 3.38 0.45 -19.71
C LYS A 25 2.89 1.50 -18.70
N GLY A 26 2.50 1.05 -17.51
CA GLY A 26 2.02 1.92 -16.44
C GLY A 26 1.48 1.15 -15.24
N LEU A 27 0.91 1.88 -14.29
CA LEU A 27 0.23 1.31 -13.13
C LEU A 27 -1.15 0.78 -13.55
N PRO A 28 -1.45 -0.52 -13.36
CA PRO A 28 -2.72 -1.14 -13.75
C PRO A 28 -3.85 -0.77 -12.77
N PHE A 29 -4.11 0.52 -12.66
CA PHE A 29 -5.06 1.12 -11.75
C PHE A 29 -5.60 2.41 -12.35
N GLU A 30 -6.87 2.74 -12.09
CA GLU A 30 -7.44 4.00 -12.53
C GLU A 30 -7.05 5.14 -11.58
N PHE A 31 -6.68 6.29 -12.15
CA PHE A 31 -6.31 7.47 -11.37
C PHE A 31 -7.43 7.93 -10.43
N LYS A 32 -8.70 7.86 -10.88
CA LYS A 32 -9.87 8.25 -10.09
C LYS A 32 -9.92 7.52 -8.75
N TYR A 33 -9.77 6.19 -8.76
CA TYR A 33 -9.80 5.39 -7.53
C TYR A 33 -8.65 5.71 -6.58
N TYR A 34 -7.50 6.18 -7.10
CA TYR A 34 -6.38 6.60 -6.26
C TYR A 34 -6.71 7.89 -5.52
N VAL A 35 -7.23 8.88 -6.24
CA VAL A 35 -7.62 10.16 -5.64
C VAL A 35 -8.75 9.96 -4.62
N GLU A 36 -9.74 9.12 -4.96
CA GLU A 36 -10.83 8.77 -4.05
C GLU A 36 -10.31 8.10 -2.76
N LEU A 37 -9.40 7.14 -2.87
CA LEU A 37 -8.76 6.51 -1.71
C LEU A 37 -8.05 7.54 -0.83
N VAL A 38 -7.30 8.45 -1.44
CA VAL A 38 -6.54 9.49 -0.72
C VAL A 38 -7.47 10.47 -0.01
N ASP A 39 -8.53 10.94 -0.68
CA ASP A 39 -9.51 11.85 -0.08
C ASP A 39 -10.24 11.19 1.10
N LEU A 40 -10.77 9.98 0.89
CA LEU A 40 -11.46 9.22 1.94
C LEU A 40 -10.54 8.98 3.15
N THR A 41 -9.30 8.55 2.90
CA THR A 41 -8.30 8.33 3.96
C THR A 41 -8.00 9.63 4.72
N GLY A 42 -7.83 10.75 4.01
CA GLY A 42 -7.58 12.05 4.62
C GLY A 42 -8.73 12.50 5.53
N ARG A 43 -9.97 12.29 5.08
CA ARG A 43 -11.18 12.58 5.86
C ARG A 43 -11.32 11.69 7.08
N CYS A 44 -10.88 10.43 7.04
CA CYS A 44 -10.85 9.55 8.22
C CYS A 44 -9.78 9.92 9.25
N ILE A 45 -8.70 10.64 8.87
CA ILE A 45 -7.60 10.99 9.78
C ILE A 45 -7.94 12.22 10.64
N ARG A 46 -8.72 13.18 10.09
CA ARG A 46 -8.95 14.50 10.70
C ARG A 46 -10.34 14.58 11.32
N GLU A 47 -10.53 13.94 12.47
CA GLU A 47 -11.78 13.99 13.25
C GLU A 47 -12.20 15.40 13.68
N ASP A 48 -11.23 16.31 13.81
CA ASP A 48 -11.42 17.70 14.22
C ASP A 48 -11.91 18.63 13.09
N LYS A 49 -12.10 18.10 11.86
CA LYS A 49 -12.41 18.90 10.67
C LYS A 49 -13.78 18.58 10.09
N ARG A 50 -14.40 19.62 9.51
CA ARG A 50 -15.64 19.48 8.74
C ARG A 50 -15.41 18.54 7.56
N GLY A 51 -16.29 17.57 7.41
CA GLY A 51 -16.18 16.54 6.37
C GLY A 51 -15.43 15.27 6.82
N PHE A 52 -15.11 15.15 8.11
CA PHE A 52 -14.73 13.88 8.73
C PHE A 52 -15.77 12.78 8.42
N ILE A 53 -15.26 11.59 8.12
CA ILE A 53 -16.07 10.39 7.92
C ILE A 53 -15.52 9.28 8.80
N THR A 54 -16.41 8.53 9.43
CA THR A 54 -16.05 7.35 10.22
C THR A 54 -15.84 6.12 9.37
N ASP A 55 -16.26 6.15 8.10
CA ASP A 55 -16.36 4.98 7.25
C ASP A 55 -15.81 5.25 5.83
N ALA A 56 -14.77 4.50 5.44
CA ALA A 56 -14.21 4.42 4.08
C ALA A 56 -14.31 3.00 3.47
N GLN A 57 -15.25 2.18 3.98
CA GLN A 57 -15.40 0.74 3.71
C GLN A 57 -15.40 0.33 2.23
N PRO A 58 -15.98 1.07 1.25
CA PRO A 58 -16.12 0.53 -0.11
C PRO A 58 -14.79 0.12 -0.76
N ILE A 59 -13.71 0.85 -0.49
CA ILE A 59 -12.39 0.55 -1.04
C ILE A 59 -11.55 -0.35 -0.12
N LEU A 60 -11.72 -0.26 1.19
CA LEU A 60 -10.99 -1.08 2.17
C LEU A 60 -11.50 -2.53 2.21
N ALA A 61 -12.80 -2.73 2.06
CA ALA A 61 -13.41 -4.05 1.92
C ALA A 61 -12.85 -4.81 0.70
N ARG A 62 -12.62 -4.11 -0.43
CA ARG A 62 -11.99 -4.70 -1.63
C ARG A 62 -10.54 -5.13 -1.39
N LEU A 63 -9.82 -4.42 -0.51
CA LEU A 63 -8.44 -4.72 -0.17
C LEU A 63 -8.32 -5.80 0.93
N ASN A 64 -9.44 -6.18 1.55
CA ASN A 64 -9.49 -7.03 2.74
C ASN A 64 -8.59 -6.48 3.85
N ILE A 65 -8.69 -5.19 4.14
CA ILE A 65 -7.95 -4.54 5.23
C ILE A 65 -8.97 -3.89 6.15
N GLN A 66 -8.89 -4.20 7.44
CA GLN A 66 -9.76 -3.58 8.44
C GLN A 66 -9.54 -2.06 8.50
N PRO A 67 -10.59 -1.23 8.63
CA PRO A 67 -10.46 0.23 8.68
C PRO A 67 -9.46 0.75 9.72
N GLU A 68 -9.43 0.13 10.90
CA GLU A 68 -8.52 0.51 11.99
C GLU A 68 -7.06 0.21 11.62
N ASN A 69 -6.83 -0.94 10.97
CA ASN A 69 -5.53 -1.31 10.44
C ASN A 69 -5.11 -0.33 9.34
N TRP A 70 -6.01 0.03 8.42
CA TRP A 70 -5.74 1.01 7.37
C TRP A 70 -5.34 2.38 7.93
N LEU A 71 -6.04 2.88 8.95
CA LEU A 71 -5.72 4.16 9.58
C LEU A 71 -4.36 4.11 10.28
N LYS A 72 -4.05 3.00 10.98
CA LYS A 72 -2.74 2.78 11.59
C LYS A 72 -1.63 2.72 10.54
N LEU A 73 -1.86 2.02 9.43
CA LEU A 73 -0.90 1.91 8.33
C LEU A 73 -0.63 3.28 7.70
N THR A 74 -1.66 4.05 7.37
CA THR A 74 -1.54 5.33 6.65
C THR A 74 -0.94 6.46 7.50
N THR A 75 -1.06 6.38 8.84
CA THR A 75 -0.53 7.40 9.76
C THR A 75 0.79 7.02 10.43
N LYS A 76 1.05 5.71 10.62
CA LYS A 76 2.20 5.21 11.41
C LYS A 76 3.09 4.24 10.65
N PHE A 77 2.99 4.16 9.32
CA PHE A 77 3.72 3.19 8.47
C PHE A 77 5.19 2.99 8.87
N THR A 78 5.96 4.07 8.92
CA THR A 78 7.42 4.05 9.20
C THR A 78 7.74 3.81 10.68
N LYS A 79 6.76 3.98 11.57
CA LYS A 79 6.90 3.63 13.00
C LYS A 79 6.67 2.12 13.19
N VAL A 80 5.65 1.58 12.52
CA VAL A 80 5.25 0.17 12.57
C VAL A 80 6.25 -0.73 11.85
N PHE A 81 6.70 -0.34 10.67
CA PHE A 81 7.61 -1.14 9.85
C PHE A 81 9.01 -0.52 9.81
N LYS A 82 10.02 -1.34 10.13
CA LYS A 82 11.44 -0.98 10.09
C LYS A 82 12.24 -1.72 9.00
N GLY A 83 11.55 -2.29 8.02
CA GLY A 83 12.15 -3.17 7.02
C GLY A 83 11.11 -3.61 6.00
N SER A 84 11.32 -4.76 5.34
CA SER A 84 10.43 -5.23 4.28
C SER A 84 9.00 -5.49 4.78
N VAL A 85 8.03 -5.15 3.94
CA VAL A 85 6.58 -5.22 4.20
C VAL A 85 5.92 -5.94 3.03
N GLY A 86 4.98 -6.82 3.31
CA GLY A 86 4.28 -7.59 2.29
C GLY A 86 3.63 -8.83 2.87
N ARG A 87 2.91 -9.59 2.02
CA ARG A 87 2.28 -10.84 2.43
C ARG A 87 3.32 -11.83 2.97
N PRO A 88 2.97 -12.67 3.96
CA PRO A 88 3.92 -13.61 4.59
C PRO A 88 4.67 -14.51 3.60
N ASP A 89 4.00 -14.98 2.57
CA ASP A 89 4.55 -15.83 1.51
C ASP A 89 5.58 -15.10 0.62
N ALA A 90 5.24 -13.89 0.16
CA ALA A 90 6.15 -13.05 -0.61
C ALA A 90 7.37 -12.64 0.21
N LYS A 91 7.16 -12.40 1.51
CA LYS A 91 8.22 -12.04 2.44
C LYS A 91 9.16 -13.19 2.74
N GLN A 92 8.62 -14.40 2.86
CA GLN A 92 9.42 -15.63 2.99
C GLN A 92 10.37 -15.78 1.80
N LYS A 93 9.83 -15.70 0.57
CA LYS A 93 10.63 -15.74 -0.66
C LYS A 93 11.69 -14.64 -0.72
N TYR A 94 11.35 -13.43 -0.28
CA TYR A 94 12.29 -12.31 -0.20
C TYR A 94 13.44 -12.59 0.79
N CYS A 95 13.13 -13.09 1.98
CA CYS A 95 14.14 -13.44 2.98
C CYS A 95 15.06 -14.56 2.50
N GLU A 96 14.51 -15.59 1.85
CA GLU A 96 15.27 -16.69 1.25
C GLU A 96 16.21 -16.19 0.14
N HIS A 97 15.67 -15.38 -0.78
CA HIS A 97 16.44 -14.79 -1.89
C HIS A 97 17.64 -13.98 -1.39
N LEU A 98 17.45 -13.21 -0.31
CA LEU A 98 18.50 -12.40 0.29
C LEU A 98 19.32 -13.12 1.37
N LYS A 99 19.09 -14.42 1.58
CA LYS A 99 19.76 -15.24 2.61
C LYS A 99 19.69 -14.62 4.02
N LEU A 100 18.57 -13.95 4.33
CA LEU A 100 18.33 -13.32 5.63
C LEU A 100 17.89 -14.38 6.64
N LYS A 101 18.62 -14.50 7.76
CA LYS A 101 18.26 -15.43 8.86
C LYS A 101 17.00 -15.00 9.63
N ARG A 102 16.74 -13.69 9.74
CA ARG A 102 15.60 -13.14 10.51
C ARG A 102 14.51 -12.60 9.58
N ARG A 103 13.26 -12.96 9.88
CA ARG A 103 12.04 -12.46 9.22
C ARG A 103 11.45 -11.28 9.99
N GLY A 104 12.15 -10.13 9.95
CA GLY A 104 11.70 -8.91 10.65
C GLY A 104 10.32 -8.44 10.19
N ASN A 105 9.50 -7.86 11.06
CA ASN A 105 8.12 -7.40 10.79
C ASN A 105 7.13 -8.47 10.27
N LEU A 106 7.38 -9.77 10.40
CA LEU A 106 6.46 -10.81 9.90
C LEU A 106 5.10 -10.73 10.61
N THR A 107 5.11 -10.68 11.94
CA THR A 107 3.92 -10.53 12.78
C THR A 107 3.09 -9.31 12.39
N GLN A 108 3.73 -8.14 12.29
CA GLN A 108 3.05 -6.89 11.89
C GLN A 108 2.47 -6.97 10.46
N CYS A 109 3.11 -7.69 9.54
CA CYS A 109 2.55 -7.89 8.20
C CYS A 109 1.29 -8.77 8.25
N SER A 110 1.32 -9.86 9.04
CA SER A 110 0.16 -10.73 9.19
C SER A 110 -1.01 -10.06 9.91
N GLU A 111 -0.75 -9.19 10.88
CA GLU A 111 -1.81 -8.52 11.66
C GLU A 111 -2.43 -7.33 10.94
N LEU A 112 -1.65 -6.57 10.17
CA LEU A 112 -2.08 -5.28 9.63
C LEU A 112 -2.45 -5.31 8.14
N LEU A 113 -1.97 -6.31 7.38
CA LEU A 113 -2.21 -6.42 5.94
C LEU A 113 -3.17 -7.57 5.58
N ALA A 114 -3.81 -8.18 6.59
CA ALA A 114 -4.75 -9.29 6.46
C ALA A 114 -6.19 -8.84 6.61
#